data_AF-A0A3S3V0A4-F1
#
_entry.id   AF-A0A3S3V0A4-F1
#
_cell.length_a   1.000
_cell.length_b   1.000
_cell.length_c   1.000
_cell.angle_alpha   90.00
_cell.angle_beta   90.00
_cell.angle_gamma   90.00
#
_symmetry.space_group_name_H-M   'P 1'
#
loop_
_entity.id
_entity.type
_entity.pdbx_description
1 polymer ?
#
loop_
_entity_poly.entity_id
_entity_poly.type
_entity_poly.pdbx_seq_one_letter_code
_entity_poly.pdbx_strand_id
1 'polypeptide(L)' 'DASTNNPLPALQAVGETKLALLVGPEGGFSDDERKMLRALPFVTAIPLGPRILRADTAAVAALAVMQATIGDW' A
#
# COMPACT_ATOMS: atom_id res chain seq x y z
N ASP A 1 11.27 0.61 0.16
CA ASP A 1 11.91 -0.68 0.43
C ASP A 1 10.95 -1.47 1.30
N ALA A 2 10.45 -2.62 0.86
CA ALA A 2 9.57 -3.46 1.70
C ALA A 2 10.46 -4.39 2.52
N SER A 3 11.41 -3.82 3.26
CA SER A 3 12.37 -4.56 4.10
C SER A 3 11.67 -5.29 5.25
N THR A 4 10.38 -5.01 5.46
CA THR A 4 9.51 -5.71 6.40
C THR A 4 8.25 -6.18 5.68
N ASN A 5 7.65 -7.26 6.17
CA ASN A 5 6.34 -7.74 5.72
C ASN A 5 5.17 -7.06 6.46
N ASN A 6 5.45 -5.98 7.20
CA ASN A 6 4.51 -5.31 8.09
C ASN A 6 4.12 -3.92 7.53
N PRO A 7 2.84 -3.66 7.22
CA PRO A 7 2.41 -2.35 6.72
C PRO A 7 2.40 -1.25 7.79
N LEU A 8 2.31 -1.61 9.08
CA LEU A 8 2.01 -0.67 10.15
C LEU A 8 3.02 0.49 10.26
N PRO A 9 4.34 0.28 10.21
CA PRO A 9 5.29 1.39 10.34
C PRO A 9 5.17 2.41 9.20
N ALA A 10 4.86 1.95 7.98
CA ALA A 10 4.67 2.82 6.83
C ALA A 10 3.34 3.59 6.92
N LEU A 11 2.26 2.92 7.36
CA LEU A 11 0.96 3.55 7.55
C LEU A 11 0.97 4.58 8.69
N GLN A 12 1.57 4.25 9.84
CA GLN A 12 1.65 5.16 10.99
C GLN A 12 2.50 6.41 10.72
N ALA A 13 3.34 6.39 9.70
CA ALA A 13 4.11 7.56 9.27
C ALA A 13 3.32 8.50 8.34
N VAL A 14 2.15 8.08 7.83
CA VAL A 14 1.26 8.90 7.00
C VAL A 14 0.54 9.91 7.90
N GLY A 15 0.75 11.20 7.63
CA GLY A 15 0.12 12.30 8.38
C GLY A 15 -1.11 12.88 7.69
N GLU A 16 -1.35 12.47 6.44
CA GLU A 16 -2.43 12.92 5.59
C GLU A 16 -3.77 12.32 6.00
N THR A 17 -4.83 13.12 5.99
CA THR A 17 -6.19 12.68 6.33
C THR A 17 -7.04 12.33 5.11
N LYS A 18 -6.57 12.65 3.90
CA LYS A 18 -7.21 12.30 2.64
C LYS A 18 -6.38 11.24 1.96
N LEU A 19 -6.88 10.02 1.97
CA LEU A 19 -6.14 8.84 1.52
C LEU A 19 -6.75 8.27 0.24
N ALA A 20 -5.90 7.68 -0.59
CA ALA A 20 -6.29 6.87 -1.73
C ALA A 20 -5.51 5.55 -1.69
N LEU A 21 -6.20 4.44 -1.96
CA LEU A 21 -5.56 3.15 -2.14
C LEU A 21 -5.43 2.87 -3.64
N LEU A 22 -4.20 2.58 -4.07
CA LEU A 22 -3.89 2.17 -5.43
C LEU A 22 -3.47 0.69 -5.43
N VAL A 23 -4.19 -0.14 -6.19
CA VAL A 23 -3.88 -1.56 -6.40
C VAL A 23 -3.68 -1.78 -7.90
N GLY A 24 -2.60 -2.47 -8.26
CA GLY A 24 -2.29 -2.78 -9.65
C GLY A 24 -3.19 -3.88 -10.24
N PRO A 25 -3.16 -4.07 -11.57
CA PRO A 25 -3.84 -5.18 -12.23
C PRO A 25 -3.21 -6.54 -11.86
N GLU A 26 -3.72 -7.64 -12.41
CA GLU A 26 -3.24 -9.00 -12.13
C GLU A 26 -1.74 -9.19 -12.42
N GLY A 27 -1.22 -8.48 -13.44
CA GLY A 27 0.22 -8.47 -13.78
C GLY A 27 1.07 -7.57 -12.87
N GLY A 28 0.44 -6.82 -11.96
CA GLY A 28 1.06 -5.78 -11.16
C GLY A 28 1.52 -4.58 -11.98
N PHE A 29 2.19 -3.64 -11.32
CA PHE A 29 2.88 -2.53 -11.97
C PHE A 29 4.18 -3.00 -12.61
N SER A 30 4.49 -2.49 -13.80
CA SER A 30 5.82 -2.57 -14.42
C SER A 30 6.88 -1.89 -13.56
N ASP A 31 8.14 -2.18 -13.80
CA ASP A 31 9.24 -1.58 -13.02
C ASP A 31 9.33 -0.06 -13.23
N ASP A 32 9.01 0.44 -14.42
CA ASP A 32 8.96 1.88 -14.70
C ASP A 32 7.81 2.56 -13.95
N GLU A 33 6.61 1.95 -13.91
CA GLU A 33 5.49 2.46 -13.10
C GLU A 33 5.82 2.44 -11.61
N ARG A 34 6.47 1.39 -11.10
CA ARG A 34 6.92 1.33 -9.69
C ARG A 34 7.92 2.44 -9.39
N LYS A 35 8.86 2.69 -10.29
CA LYS A 35 9.85 3.77 -10.14
C LYS A 35 9.18 5.14 -10.17
N MET A 36 8.23 5.35 -11.09
CA MET A 36 7.44 6.57 -11.17
C MET A 36 6.64 6.80 -9.89
N LEU A 37 5.88 5.80 -9.43
CA LEU A 37 5.08 5.88 -8.22
C LEU A 37 5.93 6.21 -6.99
N ARG A 38 7.10 5.55 -6.83
CA ARG A 38 8.02 5.81 -5.71
C ARG A 38 8.70 7.18 -5.76
N ALA A 39 8.72 7.84 -6.90
CA ALA A 39 9.27 9.19 -7.04
C ALA A 39 8.27 10.29 -6.63
N LEU A 40 6.98 9.95 -6.47
CA LEU A 40 5.96 10.90 -6.07
C LEU A 40 5.99 11.10 -4.53
N PRO A 41 6.07 12.34 -4.03
CA PRO A 41 6.21 12.62 -2.60
C PRO A 41 4.98 12.24 -1.77
N PHE A 42 3.83 12.04 -2.42
CA PHE A 42 2.56 11.68 -1.77
C PHE A 42 2.23 10.18 -1.91
N VAL A 43 3.17 9.35 -2.40
CA VAL A 43 2.96 7.91 -2.56
C VAL A 43 3.80 7.15 -1.55
N THR A 44 3.10 6.38 -0.71
CA THR A 44 3.72 5.48 0.27
C THR A 44 3.46 4.04 -0.13
N ALA A 45 4.52 3.30 -0.45
CA ALA A 45 4.43 1.87 -0.74
C ALA A 45 4.34 1.06 0.57
N ILE A 46 3.33 0.20 0.68
CA ILE A 46 3.11 -0.67 1.85
C ILE A 46 3.19 -2.16 1.50
N PRO A 47 3.82 -3.01 2.33
CA PRO A 47 3.78 -4.47 2.18
C PRO A 47 2.50 -5.07 2.79
N LEU A 48 2.02 -6.21 2.27
CA LEU A 48 0.86 -6.94 2.81
C LEU A 48 1.23 -8.38 3.19
N GLY A 49 2.23 -8.53 4.05
CA GLY A 49 2.73 -9.85 4.45
C GLY A 49 3.67 -10.50 3.42
N PRO A 50 4.12 -11.74 3.70
CA PRO A 50 5.13 -12.43 2.88
C PRO A 50 4.59 -13.10 1.61
N ARG A 51 3.27 -13.08 1.38
CA ARG A 51 2.63 -13.79 0.26
C ARG A 51 2.13 -12.80 -0.77
N ILE A 52 2.29 -13.15 -2.04
CA ILE A 52 1.68 -12.41 -3.13
C ILE A 52 0.16 -12.61 -3.06
N LEU A 53 -0.56 -11.50 -2.94
CA LEU A 53 -2.02 -11.48 -2.95
C LEU A 53 -2.50 -11.15 -4.35
N ARG A 54 -3.62 -11.76 -4.77
CA ARG A 54 -4.36 -11.31 -5.97
C ARG A 54 -4.92 -9.92 -5.72
N ALA A 55 -5.13 -9.14 -6.80
CA ALA A 55 -5.55 -7.75 -6.73
C ALA A 55 -6.78 -7.53 -5.80
N ASP A 56 -7.84 -8.32 -5.99
CA ASP A 56 -9.06 -8.20 -5.17
C ASP A 56 -8.81 -8.46 -3.68
N THR A 57 -7.98 -9.47 -3.37
CA THR A 57 -7.60 -9.80 -1.99
C THR A 57 -6.70 -8.73 -1.39
N ALA A 58 -5.77 -8.19 -2.17
CA ALA A 58 -4.90 -7.10 -1.76
C ALA A 58 -5.69 -5.83 -1.45
N ALA A 59 -6.70 -5.51 -2.26
CA ALA A 59 -7.57 -4.35 -2.06
C ALA A 59 -8.31 -4.44 -0.72
N VAL A 60 -8.99 -5.55 -0.44
CA VAL A 60 -9.72 -5.73 0.82
C VAL A 60 -8.78 -5.74 2.03
N ALA A 61 -7.65 -6.46 1.95
CA ALA A 61 -6.69 -6.52 3.04
C ALA A 61 -6.04 -5.16 3.33
N ALA A 62 -5.68 -4.40 2.29
CA ALA A 62 -5.11 -3.07 2.43
C ALA A 62 -6.12 -2.08 3.01
N LEU A 63 -7.37 -2.07 2.52
CA LEU A 63 -8.42 -1.20 3.06
C LEU A 63 -8.67 -1.49 4.55
N ALA A 64 -8.75 -2.76 4.93
CA ALA A 64 -8.97 -3.14 6.32
C ALA A 64 -7.85 -2.65 7.24
N VAL A 65 -6.58 -2.85 6.86
CA VAL A 65 -5.45 -2.40 7.70
C VAL A 65 -5.29 -0.89 7.68
N MET A 66 -5.56 -0.21 6.56
CA MET A 66 -5.57 1.25 6.49
C MET A 66 -6.63 1.83 7.41
N GLN A 67 -7.87 1.33 7.34
CA GLN A 67 -8.96 1.86 8.15
C GLN A 67 -8.73 1.65 9.65
N ALA A 68 -8.24 0.47 10.05
CA ALA A 68 -7.94 0.17 11.45
C ALA A 68 -6.73 0.92 12.02
N THR A 69 -5.94 1.62 11.19
CA THR A 69 -4.68 2.26 11.63
C THR A 69 -4.69 3.77 11.49
N ILE A 70 -5.18 4.28 10.37
CA ILE A 70 -5.14 5.70 10.00
C ILE A 70 -6.50 6.19 9.43
N GLY A 71 -7.53 5.38 9.57
CA GLY A 71 -8.88 5.68 9.09
C GLY A 71 -9.90 5.81 10.21
N ASP A 72 -11.13 5.38 9.93
CA ASP A 72 -12.32 5.65 10.75
C ASP A 72 -13.00 4.41 11.34
N TRP A 73 -12.31 3.26 11.33
CA TRP A 73 -12.79 2.01 11.95
C TRP A 73 -12.58 1.98 13.46
#